data_AF-A0AAV2IGC2-F1
#
_entry.id   AF-A0AAV2IGC2-F1
#
_cell.length_a   1.000
_cell.length_b   1.000
_cell.length_c   1.000
_cell.angle_alpha   90.00
_cell.angle_beta   90.00
_cell.angle_gamma   90.00
#
_symmetry.space_group_name_H-M   'P 1'
#
loop_
_entity.id
_entity.type
_entity.pdbx_description
1 polymer ?
#
loop_
_entity_poly.entity_id
_entity_poly.type
_entity_poly.pdbx_seq_one_letter_code
_entity_poly.pdbx_strand_id
1 'polypeptide(L)'
;AIQLLDTAIARGQWLMLQNCHLLVRWLRDLEKILEGLSKPHPDFRLWITTDPTPSFPIGILQRSLKVVTEPPNGLRLNMRSTYLKIPGTALGECEHPAFPSLVFVLAFFHAVVQERRKYGKVGWNVSYDFNE
;
A
#
# COMPACT_ATOMS: atom_id res chain seq x y z
N ALA A 1 21.03 -6.95 2.51
CA ALA A 1 20.13 -6.87 1.34
C ALA A 1 20.59 -7.76 0.19
N ILE A 2 21.79 -7.54 -0.38
CA ILE A 2 22.29 -8.34 -1.52
C ILE A 2 22.38 -9.85 -1.19
N GLN A 3 22.93 -10.22 -0.04
CA GLN A 3 22.96 -11.63 0.39
C GLN A 3 21.57 -12.28 0.49
N LEU A 4 20.56 -11.51 0.91
CA LEU A 4 19.17 -11.99 0.97
C LEU A 4 18.57 -12.14 -0.43
N LEU A 5 18.92 -11.23 -1.34
CA LEU A 5 18.54 -11.32 -2.75
C LEU A 5 19.13 -12.56 -3.40
N ASP A 6 20.43 -12.83 -3.23
CA ASP A 6 21.07 -14.03 -3.78
C ASP A 6 20.45 -15.31 -3.23
N THR A 7 20.19 -15.35 -1.92
CA THR A 7 19.52 -16.48 -1.27
C THR A 7 18.12 -16.68 -1.82
N ALA A 8 17.35 -15.59 -2.00
CA ALA A 8 16.00 -15.66 -2.52
C ALA A 8 15.96 -16.10 -3.99
N ILE A 9 16.88 -15.60 -4.81
CA ILE A 9 17.05 -16.00 -6.22
C ILE A 9 17.36 -17.50 -6.32
N ALA A 10 18.27 -18.00 -5.47
CA ALA A 10 18.69 -19.40 -5.52
C ALA A 10 17.64 -20.37 -4.98
N ARG A 11 16.91 -19.97 -3.92
CA ARG A 11 15.95 -20.83 -3.20
C ARG A 11 14.49 -20.62 -3.62
N GLY A 12 14.21 -19.72 -4.54
CA GLY A 12 12.83 -19.43 -4.96
C GLY A 12 12.00 -18.69 -3.91
N GLN A 13 12.63 -17.90 -3.05
CA GLN A 13 11.92 -17.21 -1.98
C GLN A 13 11.33 -15.88 -2.47
N TRP A 14 10.41 -15.35 -1.70
CA TRP A 14 9.87 -14.02 -1.91
C TRP A 14 10.71 -13.03 -1.10
N LEU A 15 11.17 -11.97 -1.76
CA LEU A 15 11.89 -10.88 -1.13
C LEU A 15 11.10 -9.58 -1.31
N MET A 16 10.84 -8.89 -0.20
CA MET A 16 10.22 -7.57 -0.19
C MET A 16 11.27 -6.53 0.22
N LEU A 17 11.49 -5.54 -0.64
CA LEU A 17 12.31 -4.36 -0.35
C LEU A 17 11.39 -3.18 -0.10
N GLN A 18 11.46 -2.60 1.09
CA GLN A 18 10.56 -1.53 1.50
C GLN A 18 11.24 -0.16 1.46
N ASN A 19 10.46 0.89 1.21
CA ASN A 19 10.86 2.29 1.29
C ASN A 19 12.07 2.62 0.40
N CYS A 20 12.10 2.05 -0.82
CA CYS A 20 13.26 2.13 -1.71
C CYS A 20 13.60 3.54 -2.20
N HIS A 21 12.64 4.47 -2.16
CA HIS A 21 12.87 5.89 -2.43
C HIS A 21 13.89 6.54 -1.47
N LEU A 22 14.14 5.96 -0.30
CA LEU A 22 15.15 6.43 0.65
C LEU A 22 16.58 5.99 0.27
N LEU A 23 16.74 5.01 -0.63
CA LEU A 23 18.02 4.39 -0.98
C LEU A 23 18.23 4.34 -2.50
N VAL A 24 17.96 5.45 -3.19
CA VAL A 24 18.00 5.52 -4.66
C VAL A 24 19.35 5.15 -5.26
N ARG A 25 20.46 5.45 -4.58
CA ARG A 25 21.80 5.06 -5.05
C ARG A 25 21.95 3.55 -5.12
N TRP A 26 21.50 2.85 -4.09
CA TRP A 26 21.56 1.39 -4.00
C TRP A 26 20.63 0.71 -5.03
N LEU A 27 19.53 1.36 -5.42
CA LEU A 27 18.67 0.83 -6.49
C LEU A 27 19.40 0.70 -7.84
N ARG A 28 20.43 1.51 -8.11
CA ARG A 28 21.25 1.36 -9.32
C ARG A 28 22.11 0.10 -9.27
N ASP A 29 22.55 -0.30 -8.08
CA ASP A 29 23.28 -1.56 -7.91
C ASP A 29 22.33 -2.75 -8.04
N LEU A 30 21.12 -2.63 -7.47
CA LEU A 30 20.05 -3.62 -7.67
C LEU A 30 19.70 -3.79 -9.14
N GLU A 31 19.58 -2.70 -9.90
CA GLU A 31 19.31 -2.73 -11.34
C GLU A 31 20.34 -3.58 -12.08
N LYS A 32 21.65 -3.34 -11.85
CA LYS A 32 22.73 -4.14 -12.45
C LYS A 32 22.64 -5.62 -12.11
N ILE A 33 22.30 -5.96 -10.87
CA ILE A 33 22.14 -7.35 -10.44
C ILE A 33 20.97 -8.02 -11.17
N LEU A 34 19.84 -7.31 -11.30
CA LEU A 34 18.66 -7.79 -12.02
C LEU A 34 18.91 -7.92 -13.53
N GLU A 35 19.75 -7.07 -14.12
CA GLU A 35 20.14 -7.17 -15.52
C GLU A 35 21.03 -8.38 -15.82
N GLY A 36 21.91 -8.75 -14.88
CA GLY A 36 22.76 -9.94 -14.99
C GLY A 36 22.04 -11.27 -14.70
N LEU A 37 20.76 -11.23 -14.31
CA LEU A 37 19.99 -12.38 -13.89
C LEU A 37 19.54 -13.21 -15.11
N SER A 38 20.15 -14.36 -15.36
CA SER A 38 19.85 -15.19 -16.55
C SER A 38 18.82 -16.30 -16.28
N LYS A 39 18.93 -17.01 -15.15
CA LYS A 39 18.04 -18.12 -14.77
C LYS A 39 17.76 -18.10 -13.27
N PRO A 40 16.89 -17.21 -12.78
CA PRO A 40 16.43 -17.28 -11.39
C PRO A 40 15.59 -18.54 -11.16
N HIS A 41 15.45 -18.92 -9.89
CA HIS A 41 14.50 -19.97 -9.52
C HIS A 41 13.06 -19.59 -9.94
N PRO A 42 12.26 -20.50 -10.50
CA PRO A 42 10.94 -20.18 -11.06
C PRO A 42 9.95 -19.55 -10.05
N ASP A 43 10.07 -19.91 -8.77
CA ASP A 43 9.22 -19.38 -7.69
C ASP A 43 9.70 -18.06 -7.08
N PHE A 44 10.89 -17.58 -7.46
CA PHE A 44 11.42 -16.32 -6.93
C PHE A 44 10.50 -15.15 -7.28
N ARG A 45 10.21 -14.30 -6.30
CA ARG A 45 9.47 -13.04 -6.49
C ARG A 45 10.18 -11.91 -5.76
N LEU A 46 10.37 -10.79 -6.46
CA LEU A 46 10.88 -9.56 -5.89
C LEU A 46 9.76 -8.52 -5.84
N TRP A 47 9.46 -8.05 -4.64
CA TRP A 47 8.53 -6.95 -4.39
C TRP A 47 9.32 -5.71 -3.95
N ILE A 48 8.92 -4.55 -4.46
CA ILE A 48 9.55 -3.26 -4.14
C ILE A 48 8.44 -2.29 -3.75
N THR A 49 8.51 -1.71 -2.56
CA THR A 49 7.67 -0.56 -2.17
C THR A 49 8.48 0.72 -2.24
N THR A 50 7.92 1.74 -2.87
CA THR A 50 8.59 3.02 -3.08
C THR A 50 7.56 4.12 -3.27
N ASP A 51 7.91 5.33 -2.83
CA ASP A 51 7.21 6.53 -3.24
C ASP A 51 7.73 6.98 -4.61
N PRO A 52 6.94 7.76 -5.38
CA PRO A 52 7.41 8.36 -6.62
C PRO A 52 8.66 9.23 -6.38
N THR A 53 9.73 8.93 -7.09
CA THR A 53 10.96 9.74 -7.06
C THR A 53 11.54 9.88 -8.46
N PRO A 54 11.94 11.10 -8.88
CA PRO A 54 12.47 11.33 -10.23
C PRO A 54 13.81 10.62 -10.48
N SER A 55 14.49 10.21 -9.41
CA SER A 55 15.78 9.52 -9.51
C SER A 55 15.66 8.00 -9.53
N PHE A 56 14.45 7.44 -9.52
CA PHE A 56 14.24 5.99 -9.52
C PHE A 56 14.78 5.36 -10.81
N PRO A 57 15.49 4.21 -10.76
CA PRO A 57 16.09 3.62 -11.95
C PRO A 57 15.06 3.16 -13.00
N ILE A 58 15.23 3.64 -14.22
CA ILE A 58 14.28 3.42 -15.32
C ILE A 58 14.28 1.96 -15.77
N GLY A 59 15.40 1.25 -15.73
CA GLY A 59 15.46 -0.17 -16.12
C GLY A 59 14.65 -1.06 -15.19
N ILE A 60 14.69 -0.79 -13.86
CA ILE A 60 13.79 -1.46 -12.90
C ILE A 60 12.34 -1.14 -13.24
N LEU A 61 12.00 0.12 -13.55
CA LEU A 61 10.65 0.48 -13.97
C LEU A 61 10.26 -0.29 -15.23
N GLN A 62 11.04 -0.27 -16.29
CA GLN A 62 10.67 -0.94 -17.55
C GLN A 62 10.43 -2.45 -17.38
N ARG A 63 11.15 -3.11 -16.46
CA ARG A 63 11.08 -4.56 -16.24
C ARG A 63 10.18 -5.00 -15.07
N SER A 64 9.41 -4.08 -14.47
CA SER A 64 8.52 -4.38 -13.34
C SER A 64 7.04 -4.23 -13.69
N LEU A 65 6.19 -4.93 -12.93
CA LEU A 65 4.77 -4.61 -12.82
C LEU A 65 4.63 -3.49 -11.77
N LYS A 66 3.89 -2.43 -12.11
CA LYS A 66 3.67 -1.29 -11.21
C LYS A 66 2.24 -1.33 -10.73
N VAL A 67 2.08 -1.28 -9.42
CA VAL A 67 0.78 -1.17 -8.76
C VAL A 67 0.82 0.10 -7.92
N VAL A 68 -0.13 0.99 -8.13
CA VAL A 68 -0.28 2.21 -7.33
C VAL A 68 -1.35 1.93 -6.28
N THR A 69 -0.96 2.02 -5.01
CA THR A 69 -1.88 1.90 -3.88
C THR A 69 -2.41 3.29 -3.55
N GLU A 70 -3.47 3.70 -4.23
CA GLU A 70 -4.19 4.92 -3.88
C GLU A 70 -5.29 4.59 -2.87
N PRO A 71 -5.56 5.48 -1.89
CA PRO A 71 -6.71 5.30 -1.03
C PRO A 71 -8.00 5.34 -1.86
N PRO A 72 -9.07 4.64 -1.44
CA PRO A 72 -10.33 4.60 -2.18
C PRO A 72 -10.85 6.01 -2.47
N ASN A 73 -11.40 6.16 -3.67
CA ASN A 73 -11.88 7.43 -4.18
C ASN A 73 -13.41 7.41 -4.21
N GLY A 74 -14.04 8.12 -3.28
CA GLY A 74 -15.49 8.24 -3.22
C GLY A 74 -16.08 7.71 -1.91
N LEU A 75 -17.09 8.42 -1.42
CA LEU A 75 -17.75 8.12 -0.15
C LEU A 75 -18.20 6.66 -0.03
N ARG A 76 -18.79 6.08 -1.09
CA ARG A 76 -19.26 4.69 -1.11
C ARG A 76 -18.10 3.69 -1.00
N LEU A 77 -16.97 3.95 -1.64
CA LEU A 77 -15.81 3.07 -1.59
C LEU A 77 -15.12 3.15 -0.22
N ASN A 78 -15.00 4.35 0.36
CA ASN A 78 -14.48 4.52 1.72
C ASN A 78 -15.36 3.79 2.73
N MET A 79 -16.69 3.96 2.63
CA MET A 79 -17.65 3.22 3.45
C MET A 79 -17.48 1.72 3.34
N ARG A 80 -17.36 1.20 2.11
CA ARG A 80 -17.16 -0.23 1.89
C ARG A 80 -15.82 -0.71 2.45
N SER A 81 -14.74 0.07 2.31
CA SER A 81 -13.41 -0.26 2.85
C SER A 81 -13.45 -0.40 4.37
N THR A 82 -14.01 0.59 5.07
CA THR A 82 -14.10 0.58 6.53
C THR A 82 -15.09 -0.48 7.02
N TYR A 83 -16.29 -0.54 6.45
CA TYR A 83 -17.35 -1.42 6.96
C TYR A 83 -17.06 -2.91 6.70
N LEU A 84 -16.37 -3.27 5.60
CA LEU A 84 -15.95 -4.66 5.36
C LEU A 84 -14.85 -5.15 6.30
N LYS A 85 -14.12 -4.24 6.95
CA LYS A 85 -13.09 -4.59 7.94
C LYS A 85 -13.69 -4.95 9.30
N ILE A 86 -14.96 -4.60 9.52
CA ILE A 86 -15.68 -4.91 10.75
C ILE A 86 -16.30 -6.30 10.58
N PRO A 87 -15.85 -7.32 11.32
CA PRO A 87 -16.43 -8.65 11.21
C PRO A 87 -17.87 -8.64 11.74
N GLY A 88 -18.74 -9.46 11.14
CA GLY A 88 -20.14 -9.54 11.57
C GLY A 88 -20.32 -9.97 13.03
N THR A 89 -19.36 -10.72 13.59
CA THR A 89 -19.33 -11.07 15.02
C THR A 89 -19.18 -9.84 15.90
N ALA A 90 -18.33 -8.87 15.53
CA ALA A 90 -18.13 -7.63 16.29
C ALA A 90 -19.40 -6.78 16.34
N LEU A 91 -20.21 -6.78 15.28
CA LEU A 91 -21.51 -6.11 15.26
C LEU A 91 -22.53 -6.75 16.22
N GLY A 92 -22.33 -8.01 16.62
CA GLY A 92 -23.17 -8.75 17.55
C GLY A 92 -22.65 -8.82 18.98
N GLU A 93 -21.46 -8.27 19.28
CA GLU A 93 -20.88 -8.26 20.64
C GLU A 93 -21.67 -7.37 21.61
N CYS A 94 -22.38 -6.37 21.10
CA CYS A 94 -23.22 -5.49 21.89
C CYS A 94 -24.70 -5.78 21.59
N GLU A 95 -25.43 -6.14 22.63
CA GLU A 95 -26.87 -6.45 22.54
C GLU A 95 -27.75 -5.22 22.34
N HIS A 96 -27.20 -4.00 22.53
CA HIS A 96 -27.97 -2.78 22.42
C HIS A 96 -28.42 -2.54 20.96
N PRO A 97 -29.72 -2.37 20.68
CA PRO A 97 -30.24 -2.32 19.31
C PRO A 97 -29.71 -1.15 18.47
N ALA A 98 -29.24 -0.07 19.12
CA ALA A 98 -28.64 1.07 18.42
C ALA A 98 -27.18 0.85 18.00
N PHE A 99 -26.50 -0.19 18.49
CA PHE A 99 -25.07 -0.38 18.26
C PHE A 99 -24.70 -0.55 16.77
N PRO A 100 -25.39 -1.40 15.98
CA PRO A 100 -25.09 -1.52 14.54
C PRO A 100 -25.27 -0.20 13.78
N SER A 101 -26.31 0.57 14.14
CA SER A 101 -26.57 1.90 13.56
C SER A 101 -25.48 2.89 13.93
N LEU A 102 -25.00 2.88 15.18
CA LEU A 102 -23.90 3.73 15.64
C LEU A 102 -22.61 3.42 14.88
N VAL A 103 -22.28 2.13 14.70
CA VAL A 103 -21.11 1.70 13.95
C VAL A 103 -21.19 2.16 12.48
N PHE A 104 -22.37 2.04 11.86
CA PHE A 104 -22.58 2.55 10.50
C PHE A 104 -22.41 4.07 10.42
N VAL A 105 -22.99 4.84 11.36
CA VAL A 105 -22.87 6.30 11.39
C VAL A 105 -21.41 6.73 11.61
N LEU A 106 -20.67 6.03 12.46
CA LEU A 106 -19.25 6.31 12.68
C LEU A 106 -18.41 6.02 11.44
N ALA A 107 -18.65 4.89 10.78
CA ALA A 107 -17.99 4.57 9.50
C ALA A 107 -18.33 5.62 8.43
N PHE A 108 -19.58 6.09 8.38
CA PHE A 108 -20.01 7.14 7.47
C PHE A 108 -19.32 8.47 7.75
N PHE A 109 -19.25 8.87 9.01
CA PHE A 109 -18.53 10.05 9.42
C PHE A 109 -17.04 9.98 9.03
N HIS A 110 -16.39 8.85 9.30
CA HIS A 110 -15.00 8.60 8.91
C HIS A 110 -14.81 8.72 7.38
N ALA A 111 -15.70 8.12 6.59
CA ALA A 111 -15.67 8.20 5.13
C ALA A 111 -15.85 9.65 4.62
N VAL A 112 -16.72 10.44 5.25
CA VAL A 112 -16.91 11.87 4.92
C VAL A 112 -15.64 12.67 5.22
N VAL A 113 -15.02 12.44 6.39
CA VAL A 113 -13.77 13.10 6.81
C VAL A 113 -12.64 12.82 5.81
N GLN A 114 -12.50 11.56 5.39
CA GLN A 114 -11.54 11.15 4.36
C GLN A 114 -11.81 11.81 3.00
N GLU A 115 -13.07 11.86 2.55
CA GLU A 115 -13.43 12.48 1.27
C GLU A 115 -13.21 14.00 1.26
N ARG A 116 -13.37 14.64 2.42
CA ARG A 116 -13.25 16.10 2.55
C ARG A 116 -11.86 16.61 2.17
N ARG A 117 -10.81 15.79 2.25
CA ARG A 117 -9.45 16.13 1.79
C ARG A 117 -9.37 16.52 0.30
N LYS A 118 -10.32 16.05 -0.51
CA LYS A 118 -10.39 16.37 -1.95
C LYS A 118 -10.61 17.86 -2.22
N TYR A 119 -11.19 18.60 -1.28
CA TYR A 119 -11.45 20.03 -1.42
C TYR A 119 -10.26 20.91 -1.00
N GLY A 120 -9.08 20.30 -0.74
CA GLY A 120 -7.89 21.03 -0.32
C GLY A 120 -8.16 21.92 0.89
N LYS A 121 -7.77 23.20 0.80
CA LYS A 121 -7.92 24.18 1.89
C LYS A 121 -9.37 24.48 2.29
N VAL A 122 -10.35 24.24 1.41
CA VAL A 122 -11.79 24.38 1.75
C VAL A 122 -12.26 23.21 2.61
N GLY A 123 -11.62 22.04 2.46
CA GLY A 123 -11.89 20.86 3.26
C GLY A 123 -11.22 20.94 4.63
N TRP A 124 -9.90 21.16 4.62
CA TRP A 124 -9.03 21.22 5.81
C TRP A 124 -7.97 22.31 5.66
N ASN A 125 -7.69 23.06 6.71
CA ASN A 125 -6.63 24.09 6.70
C ASN A 125 -5.24 23.49 6.41
N VAL A 126 -5.01 22.26 6.86
CA VAL A 126 -3.79 21.46 6.67
C VAL A 126 -4.20 20.05 6.26
N SER A 127 -3.37 19.38 5.46
CA SER A 127 -3.60 17.99 5.09
C SER A 127 -3.40 17.08 6.30
N TYR A 128 -4.46 16.36 6.69
CA TYR A 128 -4.41 15.34 7.73
C TYR A 128 -4.48 13.95 7.10
N ASP A 129 -3.70 13.03 7.63
CA ASP A 129 -3.72 11.63 7.21
C ASP A 129 -4.70 10.84 8.07
N PHE A 130 -5.97 10.84 7.65
CA PHE A 130 -7.04 10.09 8.31
C PHE A 130 -6.96 8.61 7.91
N ASN A 131 -6.07 7.90 8.60
CA ASN A 131 -5.89 6.46 8.48
C ASN A 131 -6.98 5.68 9.23
N GLU A 132 -7.05 4.38 8.95
CA GLU A 132 -7.97 3.43 9.56
C GLU A 132 -7.66 3.13 11.03
#